data_AF-A0A1S8CVK9-F1
#
_entry.id   AF-A0A1S8CVK9-F1
#
_cell.length_a   1.000
_cell.length_b   1.000
_cell.length_c   1.000
_cell.angle_alpha   90.00
_cell.angle_beta   90.00
_cell.angle_gamma   90.00
#
_symmetry.space_group_name_H-M   'P 1'
#
loop_
_entity.id
_entity.type
_entity.pdbx_description
1 polymer ?
#
loop_
_entity_poly.entity_id
_entity_poly.type
_entity_poly.pdbx_seq_one_letter_code
_entity_poly.pdbx_strand_id
1 'polypeptide(L)'
;MTIVNSSKSDTNSTQQFYQQYSANHFLPSINWQYLFSQNQLLPAQALALQTIYQVTVPLALTTLKRLNIDIFAEHEKKPQGLGLFDKLRALEPRLIEHLAEASKRMDEQVRHLIWSMMMRGGAVLVFKAWLGKVKTGEDSVDMGYFNELADLLWLQTDPYTLAEQFAIDPLAEHEHLFLFYEDHVLLDRFSNLATAELFVKLGLYDPAFLCLNDEQVREHFVQKGLISQSQVDDLMDSLNPLFTDMPQSRQRVVHFYH
;
A
#
# COMPACT_ATOMS: atom_id res chain seq x y z
N MET A 1 -0.79 -52.76 -15.89
CA MET A 1 -1.34 -52.50 -14.54
C MET A 1 -0.87 -51.13 -14.10
N THR A 2 -1.86 -50.24 -13.98
CA THR A 2 -1.99 -49.03 -13.14
C THR A 2 -0.83 -48.04 -13.05
N ILE A 3 -0.97 -46.98 -13.84
CA ILE A 3 -0.44 -45.63 -13.65
C ILE A 3 -1.03 -45.06 -12.34
N VAL A 4 -0.19 -44.63 -11.40
CA VAL A 4 -0.65 -43.90 -10.20
C VAL A 4 -0.64 -42.41 -10.52
N ASN A 5 -1.84 -41.85 -10.68
CA ASN A 5 -2.14 -40.43 -10.72
C ASN A 5 -1.86 -39.78 -9.36
N SER A 6 -0.94 -38.83 -9.30
CA SER A 6 -0.78 -37.89 -8.19
C SER A 6 -1.09 -36.46 -8.66
N SER A 7 -2.36 -36.04 -8.58
CA SER A 7 -2.76 -34.66 -8.88
C SER A 7 -4.08 -34.27 -8.20
N LYS A 8 -4.23 -34.54 -6.90
CA LYS A 8 -5.47 -34.25 -6.15
C LYS A 8 -5.34 -33.73 -4.71
N SER A 9 -4.16 -33.31 -4.23
CA SER A 9 -4.01 -32.86 -2.83
C SER A 9 -4.14 -31.35 -2.59
N ASP A 10 -3.82 -30.48 -3.54
CA ASP A 10 -3.53 -29.08 -3.16
C ASP A 10 -4.73 -28.13 -3.23
N THR A 11 -5.69 -28.39 -4.12
CA THR A 11 -6.90 -27.56 -4.28
C THR A 11 -7.85 -27.60 -3.07
N ASN A 12 -7.77 -28.65 -2.25
CA ASN A 12 -8.68 -28.84 -1.11
C ASN A 12 -8.26 -27.99 0.10
N SER A 13 -6.96 -27.74 0.27
CA SER A 13 -6.44 -26.92 1.37
C SER A 13 -6.83 -25.46 1.19
N THR A 14 -6.62 -24.88 0.01
CA THR A 14 -6.96 -23.49 -0.31
C THR A 14 -8.45 -23.19 -0.21
N GLN A 15 -9.32 -24.11 -0.67
CA GLN A 15 -10.77 -23.97 -0.49
C GLN A 15 -11.17 -24.03 1.00
N GLN A 16 -10.52 -24.87 1.81
CA GLN A 16 -10.73 -24.88 3.26
C GLN A 16 -10.21 -23.59 3.93
N PHE A 17 -9.12 -22.99 3.43
CA PHE A 17 -8.60 -21.70 3.90
C PHE A 17 -9.55 -20.53 3.62
N TYR A 18 -10.04 -20.41 2.38
CA TYR A 18 -11.08 -19.43 2.07
C TYR A 18 -12.33 -19.68 2.91
N GLN A 19 -12.72 -20.92 3.18
CA GLN A 19 -13.85 -21.20 4.07
C GLN A 19 -13.55 -20.79 5.51
N GLN A 20 -12.37 -21.06 6.07
CA GLN A 20 -12.02 -20.67 7.45
C GLN A 20 -12.04 -19.15 7.66
N TYR A 21 -11.48 -18.36 6.73
CA TYR A 21 -11.39 -16.90 6.91
C TYR A 21 -12.53 -16.11 6.25
N SER A 22 -13.24 -16.68 5.26
CA SER A 22 -14.45 -16.05 4.70
C SER A 22 -15.75 -16.46 5.41
N ALA A 23 -15.79 -17.59 6.12
CA ALA A 23 -16.99 -18.03 6.85
C ALA A 23 -16.96 -17.70 8.35
N ASN A 24 -15.79 -17.63 9.00
CA ASN A 24 -15.72 -17.45 10.47
C ASN A 24 -15.55 -16.01 10.96
N HIS A 25 -15.53 -14.99 10.11
CA HIS A 25 -15.54 -13.56 10.51
C HIS A 25 -14.36 -13.05 11.38
N PHE A 26 -13.42 -13.90 11.82
CA PHE A 26 -12.30 -13.49 12.66
C PHE A 26 -11.02 -13.38 11.84
N LEU A 27 -10.63 -12.14 11.56
CA LEU A 27 -9.28 -11.79 11.14
C LEU A 27 -8.27 -12.22 12.23
N PRO A 28 -7.12 -12.82 11.88
CA PRO A 28 -6.09 -13.14 12.87
C PRO A 28 -5.61 -11.84 13.56
N SER A 29 -5.36 -11.88 14.87
CA SER A 29 -4.77 -10.73 15.53
C SER A 29 -3.33 -10.52 15.06
N ILE A 30 -3.00 -9.29 14.70
CA ILE A 30 -1.65 -8.85 14.37
C ILE A 30 -1.17 -7.94 15.51
N ASN A 31 -0.02 -8.26 16.10
CA ASN A 31 0.61 -7.36 17.06
C ASN A 31 1.44 -6.31 16.31
N TRP A 32 0.82 -5.16 16.01
CA TRP A 32 1.50 -4.05 15.31
C TRP A 32 2.74 -3.53 16.03
N GLN A 33 2.74 -3.55 17.36
CA GLN A 33 3.88 -3.12 18.16
C GLN A 33 5.08 -4.06 17.98
N TYR A 34 4.82 -5.37 17.92
CA TYR A 34 5.84 -6.37 17.67
C TYR A 34 6.34 -6.29 16.21
N LEU A 35 5.40 -6.22 15.27
CA LEU A 35 5.69 -6.16 13.83
C LEU A 35 6.57 -4.96 13.46
N PHE A 36 6.28 -3.79 14.04
CA PHE A 36 7.01 -2.54 13.83
C PHE A 36 7.76 -2.11 15.10
N SER A 37 8.46 -3.05 15.72
CA SER A 37 9.19 -2.82 16.97
C SER A 37 10.24 -1.71 16.89
N GLN A 38 10.83 -1.48 15.70
CA GLN A 38 11.79 -0.39 15.45
C GLN A 38 11.16 1.00 15.58
N ASN A 39 9.86 1.13 15.29
CA ASN A 39 9.16 2.42 15.26
C ASN A 39 8.68 2.91 16.62
N GLN A 40 8.59 2.04 17.63
CA GLN A 40 7.99 2.34 18.93
C GLN A 40 6.60 3.00 18.77
N LEU A 41 5.67 2.31 18.11
CA LEU A 41 4.38 2.90 17.73
C LEU A 41 3.63 3.52 18.92
N LEU A 42 3.11 4.72 18.69
CA LEU A 42 2.19 5.37 19.62
C LEU A 42 0.81 4.67 19.57
N PRO A 43 0.00 4.74 20.64
CA PRO A 43 -1.33 4.14 20.65
C PRO A 43 -2.23 4.57 19.50
N ALA A 44 -2.16 5.85 19.10
CA ALA A 44 -2.90 6.39 17.95
C ALA A 44 -2.47 5.77 16.61
N GLN A 45 -1.18 5.51 16.43
CA GLN A 45 -0.62 4.89 15.23
C GLN A 45 -1.01 3.41 15.13
N ALA A 46 -0.92 2.67 16.23
CA ALA A 46 -1.36 1.29 16.28
C ALA A 46 -2.88 1.17 16.06
N LEU A 47 -3.68 2.09 16.61
CA LEU A 47 -5.12 2.14 16.37
C LEU A 47 -5.46 2.44 14.91
N ALA A 48 -4.75 3.37 14.27
CA ALA A 48 -4.91 3.67 12.84
C ALA A 48 -4.62 2.42 11.98
N LEU A 49 -3.49 1.75 12.20
CA LEU A 49 -3.14 0.49 11.50
C LEU A 49 -4.19 -0.60 11.71
N GLN A 50 -4.63 -0.80 12.95
CA GLN A 50 -5.66 -1.78 13.28
C GLN A 50 -6.99 -1.48 12.60
N THR A 51 -7.38 -0.21 12.52
CA THR A 51 -8.61 0.24 11.85
C THR A 51 -8.54 -0.03 10.36
N ILE A 52 -7.43 0.34 9.72
CA ILE A 52 -7.20 0.08 8.29
C ILE A 52 -7.25 -1.44 8.03
N TYR A 53 -6.62 -2.24 8.88
CA TYR A 53 -6.63 -3.70 8.78
C TYR A 53 -8.03 -4.31 8.84
N GLN A 54 -8.80 -3.92 9.87
CA GLN A 54 -10.14 -4.46 10.10
C GLN A 54 -11.13 -4.13 8.99
N VAL A 55 -10.94 -3.01 8.29
CA VAL A 55 -11.81 -2.62 7.18
C VAL A 55 -11.31 -3.15 5.83
N THR A 56 -10.01 -2.99 5.55
CA THR A 56 -9.44 -3.27 4.23
C THR A 56 -9.45 -4.76 3.92
N VAL A 57 -8.98 -5.60 4.86
CA VAL A 57 -8.77 -7.02 4.56
C VAL A 57 -10.07 -7.75 4.27
N PRO A 58 -11.16 -7.60 5.05
CA PRO A 58 -12.43 -8.27 4.73
C PRO A 58 -13.01 -7.85 3.37
N LEU A 59 -12.88 -6.57 3.02
CA LEU A 59 -13.37 -6.05 1.74
C LEU A 59 -12.55 -6.61 0.56
N ALA A 60 -11.22 -6.67 0.70
CA ALA A 60 -10.34 -7.28 -0.28
C ALA A 60 -10.66 -8.76 -0.47
N LEU A 61 -10.79 -9.53 0.61
CA LEU A 61 -11.11 -10.97 0.56
C LEU A 61 -12.47 -11.25 -0.07
N THR A 62 -13.48 -10.46 0.26
CA THR A 62 -14.81 -10.56 -0.36
C THR A 62 -14.72 -10.39 -1.87
N THR A 63 -13.86 -9.49 -2.32
CA THR A 63 -13.71 -9.18 -3.74
C THR A 63 -12.89 -10.23 -4.47
N LEU A 64 -11.78 -10.67 -3.89
CA LEU A 64 -10.98 -11.76 -4.42
C LEU A 64 -11.83 -13.03 -4.60
N LYS A 65 -12.67 -13.36 -3.60
CA LYS A 65 -13.64 -14.45 -3.68
C LYS A 65 -14.65 -14.27 -4.82
N ARG A 66 -15.23 -13.07 -4.96
CA ARG A 66 -16.18 -12.74 -6.06
C ARG A 66 -15.53 -12.86 -7.44
N LEU A 67 -14.24 -12.53 -7.54
CA LEU A 67 -13.47 -12.59 -8.78
C LEU A 67 -12.85 -13.97 -9.02
N ASN A 68 -13.08 -14.93 -8.12
CA ASN A 68 -12.50 -16.27 -8.15
C ASN A 68 -10.96 -16.25 -8.27
N ILE A 69 -10.34 -15.30 -7.57
CA ILE A 69 -8.88 -15.16 -7.51
C ILE A 69 -8.39 -15.94 -6.30
N ASP A 70 -7.54 -16.91 -6.58
CA ASP A 70 -6.82 -17.67 -5.58
C ASP A 70 -5.45 -17.02 -5.32
N ILE A 71 -5.29 -16.40 -4.15
CA ILE A 71 -4.05 -15.73 -3.75
C ILE A 71 -2.97 -16.69 -3.25
N PHE A 72 -3.31 -17.96 -3.04
CA PHE A 72 -2.41 -19.01 -2.58
C PHE A 72 -2.04 -20.00 -3.70
N ALA A 73 -2.63 -19.85 -4.89
CA ALA A 73 -2.27 -20.66 -6.05
C ALA A 73 -0.81 -20.37 -6.47
N GLU A 74 -0.08 -21.44 -6.84
CA GLU A 74 1.26 -21.32 -7.39
C GLU A 74 1.26 -20.46 -8.67
N HIS A 75 2.32 -19.68 -8.82
CA HIS A 75 2.48 -18.46 -9.62
C HIS A 75 2.27 -18.56 -11.15
N GLU A 76 1.76 -19.66 -11.69
CA GLU A 76 1.60 -19.85 -13.14
C GLU A 76 0.25 -19.37 -13.70
N LYS A 77 -0.72 -19.04 -12.84
CA LYS A 77 -1.99 -18.45 -13.27
C LYS A 77 -2.10 -17.01 -12.78
N LYS A 78 -1.34 -16.11 -13.42
CA LYS A 78 -1.66 -14.68 -13.33
C LYS A 78 -3.14 -14.50 -13.70
N PRO A 79 -3.94 -13.81 -12.89
CA PRO A 79 -5.30 -13.48 -13.28
C PRO A 79 -5.26 -12.45 -14.42
N GLN A 80 -5.02 -12.93 -15.64
CA GLN A 80 -5.06 -12.14 -16.86
C GLN A 80 -6.51 -12.04 -17.30
N GLY A 81 -7.16 -10.97 -16.89
CA GLY A 81 -8.49 -10.60 -17.36
C GLY A 81 -8.59 -9.09 -17.53
N LEU A 82 -8.77 -8.64 -18.77
CA LEU A 82 -9.22 -7.27 -19.06
C LEU A 82 -10.47 -6.99 -18.19
N GLY A 83 -10.38 -6.01 -17.30
CA GLY A 83 -11.44 -5.63 -16.36
C GLY A 83 -11.28 -6.12 -14.91
N LEU A 84 -10.23 -6.87 -14.57
CA LEU A 84 -9.89 -7.15 -13.16
C LEU A 84 -9.55 -5.86 -12.41
N PHE A 85 -8.70 -5.03 -13.03
CA PHE A 85 -8.27 -3.74 -12.49
C PHE A 85 -9.48 -2.82 -12.25
N ASP A 86 -10.41 -2.72 -13.19
CA ASP A 86 -11.60 -1.87 -13.05
C ASP A 86 -12.54 -2.37 -11.94
N LYS A 87 -12.71 -3.68 -11.81
CA LYS A 87 -13.55 -4.28 -10.75
C LYS A 87 -12.96 -4.12 -9.36
N LEU A 88 -11.64 -4.04 -9.26
CA LEU A 88 -10.93 -3.79 -8.00
C LEU A 88 -10.86 -2.29 -7.69
N ARG A 89 -10.66 -1.42 -8.69
CA ARG A 89 -10.86 0.03 -8.54
C ARG A 89 -12.26 0.39 -8.05
N ALA A 90 -13.28 -0.36 -8.48
CA ALA A 90 -14.64 -0.18 -7.99
C ALA A 90 -14.82 -0.46 -6.48
N LEU A 91 -13.79 -0.98 -5.77
CA LEU A 91 -13.81 -1.10 -4.32
C LEU A 91 -13.46 0.19 -3.60
N GLU A 92 -12.69 1.07 -4.23
CA GLU A 92 -12.15 2.25 -3.57
C GLU A 92 -13.22 3.11 -2.88
N PRO A 93 -14.35 3.46 -3.53
CA PRO A 93 -15.40 4.25 -2.85
C PRO A 93 -15.96 3.56 -1.61
N ARG A 94 -16.15 2.23 -1.66
CA ARG A 94 -16.65 1.44 -0.53
C ARG A 94 -15.62 1.33 0.60
N LEU A 95 -14.34 1.21 0.24
CA LEU A 95 -13.25 1.19 1.21
C LEU A 95 -13.19 2.52 1.97
N ILE A 96 -13.24 3.64 1.24
CA ILE A 96 -13.24 4.98 1.81
C ILE A 96 -14.46 5.18 2.72
N GLU A 97 -15.66 4.84 2.25
CA GLU A 97 -16.89 4.95 3.04
C GLU A 97 -16.82 4.15 4.35
N HIS A 98 -16.38 2.90 4.29
CA HIS A 98 -16.27 2.05 5.47
C HIS A 98 -15.17 2.54 6.44
N LEU A 99 -14.04 3.04 5.93
CA LEU A 99 -12.98 3.62 6.77
C LEU A 99 -13.43 4.93 7.42
N ALA A 100 -14.12 5.79 6.69
CA ALA A 100 -14.66 7.04 7.21
C ALA A 100 -15.67 6.75 8.33
N GLU A 101 -16.60 5.82 8.14
CA GLU A 101 -17.56 5.46 9.19
C GLU A 101 -16.89 4.77 10.39
N ALA A 102 -15.91 3.87 10.16
CA ALA A 102 -15.18 3.22 11.23
C ALA A 102 -14.36 4.20 12.08
N SER A 103 -13.85 5.27 11.47
CA SER A 103 -12.99 6.27 12.12
C SER A 103 -13.74 7.50 12.63
N LYS A 104 -15.02 7.66 12.30
CA LYS A 104 -15.86 8.83 12.61
C LYS A 104 -15.88 9.26 14.08
N ARG A 105 -15.76 8.31 15.00
CA ARG A 105 -15.77 8.55 16.46
C ARG A 105 -14.37 8.62 17.08
N MET A 106 -13.33 8.45 16.28
CA MET A 106 -11.94 8.56 16.72
C MET A 106 -11.51 10.02 16.75
N ASP A 107 -10.45 10.33 17.49
CA ASP A 107 -9.86 11.67 17.50
C ASP A 107 -9.33 12.06 16.12
N GLU A 108 -9.28 13.37 15.86
CA GLU A 108 -8.82 13.91 14.58
C GLU A 108 -7.42 13.41 14.21
N GLN A 109 -6.51 13.32 15.19
CA GLN A 109 -5.17 12.77 14.98
C GLN A 109 -5.20 11.34 14.39
N VAL A 110 -6.11 10.47 14.87
CA VAL A 110 -6.23 9.10 14.37
C VAL A 110 -6.83 9.09 12.97
N ARG A 111 -7.84 9.92 12.71
CA ARG A 111 -8.42 10.07 11.37
C ARG A 111 -7.39 10.60 10.36
N HIS A 112 -6.55 11.54 10.79
CA HIS A 112 -5.45 12.09 10.00
C HIS A 112 -4.37 11.03 9.71
N LEU A 113 -4.00 10.22 10.71
CA LEU A 113 -3.10 9.08 10.51
C LEU A 113 -3.68 8.08 9.50
N ILE A 114 -4.97 7.74 9.60
CA ILE A 114 -5.65 6.86 8.64
C ILE A 114 -5.58 7.45 7.23
N TRP A 115 -6.02 8.70 7.06
CA TRP A 115 -5.94 9.41 5.77
C TRP A 115 -4.52 9.40 5.20
N SER A 116 -3.52 9.79 6.00
CA SER A 116 -2.12 9.87 5.59
C SER A 116 -1.55 8.52 5.19
N MET A 117 -1.85 7.45 5.94
CA MET A 117 -1.41 6.10 5.59
C MET A 117 -2.07 5.61 4.31
N MET A 118 -3.38 5.87 4.14
CA MET A 118 -4.14 5.38 3.00
C MET A 118 -3.62 5.91 1.65
N MET A 119 -3.23 7.18 1.59
CA MET A 119 -2.61 7.74 0.38
C MET A 119 -1.18 7.23 0.11
N ARG A 120 -0.57 6.57 1.11
CA ARG A 120 0.80 6.05 1.05
C ARG A 120 0.89 4.52 1.06
N GLY A 121 -0.20 3.85 0.70
CA GLY A 121 -0.25 2.40 0.59
C GLY A 121 -0.61 1.67 1.88
N GLY A 122 -1.27 2.32 2.84
CA GLY A 122 -1.70 1.72 4.10
C GLY A 122 -2.60 0.48 3.92
N ALA A 123 -3.49 0.50 2.93
CA ALA A 123 -4.31 -0.66 2.58
C ALA A 123 -3.47 -1.85 2.08
N VAL A 124 -2.46 -1.57 1.26
CA VAL A 124 -1.49 -2.55 0.76
C VAL A 124 -0.72 -3.18 1.91
N LEU A 125 -0.22 -2.33 2.81
CA LEU A 125 0.57 -2.73 3.96
C LEU A 125 -0.18 -3.72 4.85
N VAL A 126 -1.40 -3.38 5.28
CA VAL A 126 -2.16 -4.26 6.19
C VAL A 126 -2.56 -5.56 5.52
N PHE A 127 -2.76 -5.55 4.19
CA PHE A 127 -3.02 -6.76 3.43
C PHE A 127 -1.78 -7.65 3.35
N LYS A 128 -0.59 -7.08 3.13
CA LYS A 128 0.68 -7.82 3.17
C LYS A 128 0.99 -8.37 4.56
N ALA A 129 0.70 -7.62 5.62
CA ALA A 129 0.85 -8.09 7.00
C ALA A 129 -0.09 -9.26 7.31
N TRP A 130 -1.34 -9.18 6.84
CA TRP A 130 -2.27 -10.30 6.93
C TRP A 130 -1.78 -11.53 6.15
N LEU A 131 -1.28 -11.33 4.93
CA LEU A 131 -0.81 -12.41 4.09
C LEU A 131 0.40 -13.11 4.72
N GLY A 132 1.34 -12.34 5.27
CA GLY A 132 2.48 -12.87 6.04
C GLY A 132 1.99 -13.71 7.21
N LYS A 133 1.10 -13.13 8.04
CA LYS A 133 0.49 -13.82 9.19
C LYS A 133 -0.20 -15.14 8.84
N VAL A 134 -0.95 -15.17 7.75
CA VAL A 134 -1.66 -16.39 7.33
C VAL A 134 -0.71 -17.44 6.76
N LYS A 135 0.33 -17.04 6.02
CA LYS A 135 1.29 -17.98 5.43
C LYS A 135 2.24 -18.60 6.45
N THR A 136 2.72 -17.80 7.40
CA THR A 136 3.80 -18.22 8.32
C THR A 136 3.29 -18.54 9.72
N GLY A 137 2.11 -18.03 10.11
CA GLY A 137 1.61 -18.03 11.49
C GLY A 137 2.20 -16.92 12.37
N GLU A 138 3.22 -16.21 11.88
CA GLU A 138 3.95 -15.18 12.63
C GLU A 138 3.56 -13.77 12.16
N ASP A 139 3.61 -12.80 13.06
CA ASP A 139 3.38 -11.40 12.71
C ASP A 139 4.54 -10.90 11.83
N SER A 140 4.32 -10.87 10.52
CA SER A 140 5.31 -10.59 9.48
C SER A 140 4.65 -9.89 8.28
N VAL A 141 5.42 -9.15 7.49
CA VAL A 141 4.95 -8.56 6.23
C VAL A 141 5.34 -9.47 5.07
N ASP A 142 4.39 -9.86 4.22
CA ASP A 142 4.70 -10.59 2.99
C ASP A 142 5.40 -9.66 1.97
N MET A 143 6.72 -9.81 1.87
CA MET A 143 7.57 -9.06 0.95
C MET A 143 7.66 -9.70 -0.45
N GLY A 144 6.90 -10.77 -0.72
CA GLY A 144 6.92 -11.45 -2.01
C GLY A 144 6.36 -10.62 -3.17
N TYR A 145 6.60 -11.09 -4.40
CA TYR A 145 6.21 -10.47 -5.68
C TYR A 145 4.69 -10.43 -5.96
N PHE A 146 3.84 -10.58 -4.94
CA PHE A 146 2.39 -10.38 -5.07
C PHE A 146 2.04 -8.89 -5.17
N ASN A 147 2.83 -8.15 -5.97
CA ASN A 147 2.75 -6.71 -6.15
C ASN A 147 1.49 -6.38 -6.95
N GLU A 148 1.15 -7.09 -8.02
CA GLU A 148 0.06 -6.69 -8.92
C GLU A 148 -1.32 -6.59 -8.24
N LEU A 149 -1.61 -7.42 -7.23
CA LEU A 149 -2.85 -7.34 -6.43
C LEU A 149 -2.73 -6.38 -5.24
N ALA A 150 -1.53 -6.18 -4.71
CA ALA A 150 -1.21 -5.12 -3.76
C ALA A 150 -1.34 -3.72 -4.42
N ASP A 151 -0.98 -3.61 -5.69
CA ASP A 151 -1.03 -2.41 -6.51
C ASP A 151 -2.48 -1.92 -6.75
N LEU A 152 -3.45 -2.79 -6.48
CA LEU A 152 -4.89 -2.52 -6.62
C LEU A 152 -5.54 -1.94 -5.37
N LEU A 153 -4.82 -1.86 -4.25
CA LEU A 153 -5.28 -1.23 -3.02
C LEU A 153 -4.76 0.22 -2.87
N TRP A 154 -4.13 0.76 -3.91
CA TRP A 154 -3.77 2.17 -3.97
C TRP A 154 -4.98 3.02 -4.30
N LEU A 155 -5.17 4.09 -3.53
CA LEU A 155 -6.26 5.03 -3.74
C LEU A 155 -5.95 6.00 -4.89
N GLN A 156 -6.85 6.12 -5.86
CA GLN A 156 -6.77 7.14 -6.90
C GLN A 156 -7.46 8.45 -6.51
N THR A 157 -8.24 8.43 -5.42
CA THR A 157 -8.95 9.60 -4.89
C THR A 157 -7.96 10.73 -4.58
N ASP A 158 -8.35 11.94 -4.98
CA ASP A 158 -7.61 13.16 -4.67
C ASP A 158 -7.44 13.33 -3.14
N PRO A 159 -6.26 13.74 -2.66
CA PRO A 159 -5.97 13.81 -1.23
C PRO A 159 -6.88 14.76 -0.46
N TYR A 160 -7.32 15.87 -1.06
CA TYR A 160 -8.24 16.82 -0.42
C TYR A 160 -9.66 16.26 -0.37
N THR A 161 -10.12 15.62 -1.46
CA THR A 161 -11.41 14.91 -1.46
C THR A 161 -11.43 13.82 -0.39
N LEU A 162 -10.33 13.09 -0.24
CA LEU A 162 -10.21 12.07 0.82
C LEU A 162 -10.24 12.70 2.22
N ALA A 163 -9.54 13.82 2.41
CA ALA A 163 -9.53 14.55 3.68
C ALA A 163 -10.94 15.00 4.11
N GLU A 164 -11.76 15.47 3.17
CA GLU A 164 -13.16 15.80 3.42
C GLU A 164 -13.96 14.59 3.91
N GLN A 165 -13.76 13.40 3.33
CA GLN A 165 -14.45 12.17 3.77
C GLN A 165 -14.08 11.77 5.19
N PHE A 166 -12.82 12.00 5.60
CA PHE A 166 -12.36 11.73 6.96
C PHE A 166 -12.63 12.87 7.95
N ALA A 167 -13.20 13.99 7.50
CA ALA A 167 -13.43 15.20 8.28
C ALA A 167 -12.16 15.63 9.05
N ILE A 168 -11.09 15.87 8.30
CA ILE A 168 -9.80 16.37 8.79
C ILE A 168 -9.37 17.61 8.01
N ASP A 169 -8.46 18.40 8.59
CA ASP A 169 -7.68 19.38 7.84
C ASP A 169 -6.42 18.70 7.25
N PRO A 170 -6.27 18.63 5.90
CA PRO A 170 -5.09 18.03 5.28
C PRO A 170 -3.81 18.87 5.44
N LEU A 171 -3.94 20.13 5.90
CA LEU A 171 -2.82 21.03 6.18
C LEU A 171 -2.50 21.15 7.67
N ALA A 172 -3.22 20.43 8.53
CA ALA A 172 -2.91 20.39 9.96
C ALA A 172 -1.50 19.83 10.19
N GLU A 173 -0.79 20.41 11.16
CA GLU A 173 0.53 19.95 11.60
C GLU A 173 0.40 18.66 12.45
N HIS A 174 -0.03 17.59 11.81
CA HIS A 174 -0.10 16.26 12.36
C HIS A 174 1.06 15.39 11.86
N GLU A 175 1.39 14.36 12.64
CA GLU A 175 2.46 13.44 12.29
C GLU A 175 2.07 12.56 11.09
N HIS A 176 3.03 12.32 10.20
CA HIS A 176 2.91 11.36 9.12
C HIS A 176 3.82 10.15 9.39
N LEU A 177 3.21 9.02 9.73
CA LEU A 177 3.95 7.81 10.11
C LEU A 177 4.74 7.22 8.94
N PHE A 178 6.02 6.91 9.16
CA PHE A 178 6.84 6.02 8.34
C PHE A 178 7.14 4.76 9.13
N LEU A 179 7.14 3.60 8.48
CA LEU A 179 7.34 2.32 9.16
C LEU A 179 8.64 1.67 8.71
N PHE A 180 9.46 1.24 9.65
CA PHE A 180 10.69 0.50 9.39
C PHE A 180 10.40 -0.99 9.58
N TYR A 181 10.69 -1.78 8.56
CA TYR A 181 10.54 -3.23 8.58
C TYR A 181 11.73 -3.86 7.87
N GLU A 182 12.56 -4.58 8.63
CA GLU A 182 13.85 -5.10 8.15
C GLU A 182 14.69 -3.97 7.51
N ASP A 183 15.13 -4.12 6.26
CA ASP A 183 15.90 -3.12 5.51
C ASP A 183 15.03 -2.17 4.66
N HIS A 184 13.71 -2.18 4.90
CA HIS A 184 12.72 -1.43 4.12
C HIS A 184 12.06 -0.32 4.95
N VAL A 185 11.81 0.81 4.28
CA VAL A 185 10.87 1.82 4.75
C VAL A 185 9.55 1.57 4.04
N LEU A 186 8.46 1.49 4.80
CA LEU A 186 7.09 1.33 4.31
C LEU A 186 6.33 2.64 4.54
N LEU A 187 5.27 2.86 3.75
CA LEU A 187 4.54 4.14 3.67
C LEU A 187 5.40 5.30 3.14
N ASP A 188 6.38 4.99 2.29
CA ASP A 188 7.33 5.91 1.65
C ASP A 188 6.99 6.22 0.18
N ARG A 189 5.82 5.77 -0.28
CA ARG A 189 5.35 5.86 -1.67
C ARG A 189 4.02 6.61 -1.73
N PHE A 190 3.64 7.07 -2.92
CA PHE A 190 2.43 7.86 -3.13
C PHE A 190 1.48 7.17 -4.10
N SER A 191 0.18 7.36 -3.86
CA SER A 191 -0.87 6.75 -4.67
C SER A 191 -1.13 7.45 -5.99
N ASN A 192 -0.86 8.76 -6.07
CA ASN A 192 -1.02 9.57 -7.26
C ASN A 192 -0.17 10.86 -7.18
N LEU A 193 -0.06 11.58 -8.29
CA LEU A 193 0.71 12.83 -8.40
C LEU A 193 0.21 13.94 -7.45
N ALA A 194 -1.12 14.02 -7.22
CA ALA A 194 -1.70 15.00 -6.31
C ALA A 194 -1.26 14.76 -4.86
N THR A 195 -1.14 13.50 -4.45
CA THR A 195 -0.59 13.11 -3.15
C THR A 195 0.88 13.51 -3.04
N ALA A 196 1.70 13.19 -4.04
CA ALA A 196 3.11 13.58 -4.04
C ALA A 196 3.28 15.11 -3.92
N GLU A 197 2.48 15.87 -4.68
CA GLU A 197 2.45 17.34 -4.61
C GLU A 197 2.07 17.85 -3.20
N LEU A 198 1.04 17.28 -2.58
CA LEU A 198 0.64 17.67 -1.22
C LEU A 198 1.76 17.41 -0.21
N PHE A 199 2.38 16.23 -0.24
CA PHE A 199 3.40 15.87 0.74
C PHE A 199 4.70 16.68 0.57
N VAL A 200 5.01 17.15 -0.65
CA VAL A 200 6.05 18.18 -0.87
C VAL A 200 5.65 19.51 -0.24
N LYS A 201 4.41 19.97 -0.43
CA LYS A 201 3.92 21.23 0.16
C LYS A 201 3.91 21.20 1.69
N LEU A 202 3.66 20.03 2.28
CA LEU A 202 3.74 19.80 3.73
C LEU A 202 5.20 19.71 4.24
N GLY A 203 6.20 19.76 3.37
CA GLY A 203 7.62 19.71 3.74
C GLY A 203 8.12 18.31 4.12
N LEU A 204 7.38 17.25 3.79
CA LEU A 204 7.72 15.87 4.16
C LEU A 204 8.69 15.23 3.18
N TYR A 205 8.74 15.74 1.95
CA TYR A 205 9.62 15.25 0.90
C TYR A 205 10.26 16.40 0.15
N ASP A 206 11.53 16.21 -0.21
CA ASP A 206 12.22 17.09 -1.13
C ASP A 206 11.74 16.79 -2.57
N PRO A 207 11.19 17.77 -3.30
CA PRO A 207 10.77 17.57 -4.68
C PRO A 207 11.90 17.08 -5.58
N ALA A 208 13.15 17.52 -5.32
CA ALA A 208 14.32 17.08 -6.07
C ALA A 208 14.47 15.56 -6.07
N PHE A 209 14.37 14.94 -4.88
CA PHE A 209 14.55 13.50 -4.73
C PHE A 209 13.47 12.69 -5.47
N LEU A 210 12.23 13.19 -5.46
CA LEU A 210 11.13 12.52 -6.16
C LEU A 210 11.27 12.62 -7.68
N CYS A 211 11.76 13.74 -8.20
CA CYS A 211 11.99 13.94 -9.64
C CYS A 211 13.09 13.04 -10.23
N LEU A 212 14.05 12.59 -9.42
CA LEU A 212 15.15 11.74 -9.91
C LEU A 212 14.70 10.36 -10.36
N ASN A 213 13.61 9.86 -9.76
CA ASN A 213 13.17 8.48 -9.93
C ASN A 213 12.03 8.35 -10.93
N ASP A 214 11.34 9.45 -11.28
CA ASP A 214 10.14 9.43 -12.11
C ASP A 214 10.00 10.69 -12.98
N GLU A 215 9.93 10.48 -14.30
CA GLU A 215 9.78 11.54 -15.30
C GLU A 215 8.41 12.24 -15.23
N GLN A 216 7.33 11.53 -14.97
CA GLN A 216 6.00 12.13 -14.85
C GLN A 216 5.88 13.00 -13.60
N VAL A 217 6.47 12.56 -12.48
CA VAL A 217 6.54 13.37 -11.25
C VAL A 217 7.33 14.65 -11.52
N ARG A 218 8.47 14.53 -12.22
CA ARG A 218 9.29 15.67 -12.60
C ARG A 218 8.55 16.67 -13.49
N GLU A 219 7.92 16.21 -14.56
CA GLU A 219 7.11 17.07 -15.43
C GLU A 219 6.00 17.76 -14.65
N HIS A 220 5.27 17.01 -13.81
CA HIS A 220 4.20 17.56 -12.95
C HIS A 220 4.74 18.61 -11.99
N PHE A 221 5.85 18.36 -11.30
CA PHE A 221 6.43 19.29 -10.32
C PHE A 221 6.96 20.55 -10.97
N VAL A 222 7.55 20.45 -12.16
CA VAL A 222 7.96 21.63 -12.95
C VAL A 222 6.73 22.45 -13.36
N GLN A 223 5.68 21.80 -13.87
CA GLN A 223 4.43 22.49 -14.24
C GLN A 223 3.75 23.17 -13.05
N LYS A 224 3.84 22.57 -11.86
CA LYS A 224 3.28 23.12 -10.61
C LYS A 224 4.19 24.15 -9.94
N GLY A 225 5.39 24.38 -10.47
CA GLY A 225 6.36 25.32 -9.89
C GLY A 225 6.94 24.87 -8.55
N LEU A 226 6.88 23.58 -8.24
CA LEU A 226 7.48 23.00 -7.03
C LEU A 226 9.01 22.86 -7.16
N ILE A 227 9.49 22.76 -8.39
CA ILE A 227 10.90 22.77 -8.77
C ILE A 227 11.05 23.46 -10.12
N SER A 228 12.17 24.14 -10.37
CA SER A 228 12.46 24.73 -11.68
C SER A 228 13.15 23.73 -12.61
N GLN A 229 13.01 23.93 -13.93
CA GLN A 229 13.71 23.10 -14.93
C GLN A 229 15.24 23.16 -14.75
N SER A 230 15.80 24.34 -14.42
CA SER A 230 17.24 24.47 -14.17
C SER A 230 17.71 23.63 -12.97
N GLN A 231 16.93 23.61 -11.88
CA GLN A 231 17.27 22.76 -10.73
C GLN A 231 17.26 21.28 -11.11
N VAL A 232 16.27 20.86 -11.92
CA VAL A 232 16.21 19.49 -12.45
C VAL A 232 17.44 19.16 -13.29
N ASP A 233 17.82 20.04 -14.20
CA ASP A 233 18.98 19.85 -15.09
C ASP A 233 20.27 19.75 -14.26
N ASP A 234 20.47 20.65 -13.29
CA ASP A 234 21.61 20.62 -12.35
C ASP A 234 21.67 19.30 -11.54
N LEU A 235 20.51 18.81 -11.08
CA LEU A 235 20.39 17.53 -10.37
C LEU A 235 20.79 16.34 -11.24
N MET A 236 20.31 16.29 -12.49
CA MET A 236 20.64 15.22 -13.42
C MET A 236 22.12 15.24 -13.81
N ASP A 237 22.68 16.43 -14.03
CA ASP A 237 24.10 16.61 -14.35
C ASP A 237 25.01 16.22 -13.18
N SER A 238 24.59 16.49 -11.94
CA SER A 238 25.34 16.08 -10.73
C SER A 238 25.40 14.56 -10.52
N LEU A 239 24.40 13.82 -11.04
CA LEU A 239 24.31 12.37 -10.91
C LEU A 239 24.93 11.60 -12.08
N ASN A 240 25.12 12.25 -13.22
CA ASN A 240 25.74 11.66 -14.41
C ASN A 240 27.13 11.00 -14.15
N PRO A 241 28.01 11.58 -13.30
CA PRO A 241 29.26 10.94 -12.88
C PRO A 241 29.10 9.74 -11.94
N LEU A 242 27.94 9.62 -11.25
CA LEU A 242 27.65 8.53 -10.31
C LEU A 242 27.01 7.33 -11.00
N PHE A 243 26.27 7.53 -12.10
CA PHE A 243 25.63 6.46 -12.87
C PHE A 243 26.56 5.77 -13.87
N THR A 244 27.71 6.36 -14.20
CA THR A 244 28.68 5.78 -15.13
C THR A 244 29.45 4.58 -14.56
N ASP A 245 29.54 4.45 -13.22
CA ASP A 245 30.32 3.40 -12.53
C ASP A 245 29.48 2.43 -11.67
N MET A 246 28.15 2.55 -11.62
CA MET A 246 27.31 1.70 -10.77
C MET A 246 26.68 0.51 -11.52
N PRO A 247 26.85 -0.74 -11.03
CA PRO A 247 26.10 -1.88 -11.56
C PRO A 247 24.60 -1.72 -11.28
N GLN A 248 23.76 -2.05 -12.28
CA GLN A 248 22.30 -1.84 -12.32
C GLN A 248 21.51 -2.40 -11.11
N SER A 249 22.11 -3.26 -10.28
CA SER A 249 21.45 -3.92 -9.15
C SER A 249 21.28 -3.07 -7.88
N ARG A 250 21.77 -1.83 -7.84
CA ARG A 250 21.68 -0.94 -6.66
C ARG A 250 20.82 0.31 -6.83
N GLN A 251 20.14 0.46 -7.97
CA GLN A 251 19.15 1.53 -8.13
C GLN A 251 17.93 1.20 -7.25
N ARG A 252 17.73 1.94 -6.15
CA ARG A 252 16.47 1.89 -5.39
C ARG A 252 15.38 2.49 -6.27
N VAL A 253 14.68 1.63 -6.99
CA VAL A 253 13.51 2.02 -7.79
C VAL A 253 12.35 2.29 -6.83
N VAL A 254 12.03 3.56 -6.62
CA VAL A 254 10.71 3.93 -6.10
C VAL A 254 9.73 3.75 -7.26
N HIS A 255 8.97 2.66 -7.23
CA HIS A 255 7.93 2.43 -8.23
C HIS A 255 6.72 3.32 -7.91
N PHE A 256 6.40 4.22 -8.84
CA PHE A 256 5.10 4.86 -8.93
C PHE A 256 4.18 3.98 -9.79
N TYR A 257 2.92 3.84 -9.38
CA TYR A 257 1.92 3.08 -10.12
C TYR A 257 0.97 4.06 -10.81
N HIS A 258 0.89 3.96 -12.13
CA HIS A 258 -0.10 4.63 -12.97
C HIS A 258 -1.27 3.68 -13.28
#